data_AF-A0A8C6Y5V7-F1
#
_entry.id   AF-A0A8C6Y5V7-F1
#
_cell.length_a   1.000
_cell.length_b   1.000
_cell.length_c   1.000
_cell.angle_alpha   90.00
_cell.angle_beta   90.00
_cell.angle_gamma   90.00
#
_symmetry.space_group_name_H-M   'P 1'
#
loop_
_entity.id
_entity.type
_entity.pdbx_description
1 polymer ?
#
loop_
_entity_poly.entity_id
_entity_poly.type
_entity_poly.pdbx_seq_one_letter_code
_entity_poly.pdbx_strand_id
1 'polypeptide(L)'
;IFSLQSRSDFFFNNCDLHFKVARDRYSGYPLTIEGFAFLWSGARATYGVRRGRVCYEMKINEEISVKHLPPTEPDPHVVRIGWSLDSCSTQLGEEAFSYGYGGTAKKSTNCKFENYGETFSENDVITCLVDFECGDDVEMSFMKNGKWLGMAYRLRKENLGGQALFPHVLAKNCAIEFNFGQREDTFFPVPPGFTFIQHLPLSERVRGTIGPKNKRECEILMMVGLPAAGKTTWAIKHAAANPAKKYNILGTNAIMDKMRVMGLRRQRNYAGRWDVLIQQATQCLNRLIQIAARKKRNYILDQTNVYGSAQRRKMRPFEGFQRKAIVICPTDDDLKDRTIKRTDEEGKDVPDHAVLEMKEGLAPSSLSH
;
A
#
# COMPACT_ATOMS: atom_id res chain seq x y z
N ILE A 1 -29.87 2.45 -17.76
CA ILE A 1 -29.25 3.00 -16.52
C ILE A 1 -29.44 1.93 -15.44
N PHE A 2 -28.61 0.89 -15.45
CA PHE A 2 -28.67 -0.16 -14.41
C PHE A 2 -27.77 0.28 -13.25
N SER A 3 -28.35 0.23 -12.05
CA SER A 3 -27.75 0.59 -10.76
C SER A 3 -26.31 0.06 -10.60
N LEU A 4 -25.35 0.97 -10.72
CA LEU A 4 -23.96 0.79 -10.29
C LEU A 4 -23.80 0.84 -8.75
N GLN A 5 -24.90 0.92 -8.00
CA GLN A 5 -24.90 1.13 -6.55
C GLN A 5 -24.97 -0.17 -5.73
N SER A 6 -25.32 -1.32 -6.32
CA SER A 6 -25.46 -2.60 -5.58
C SER A 6 -24.27 -3.55 -5.70
N ARG A 7 -23.34 -3.31 -6.63
CA ARG A 7 -22.14 -4.14 -6.73
C ARG A 7 -21.08 -3.62 -5.76
N SER A 8 -20.81 -4.41 -4.73
CA SER A 8 -19.70 -4.20 -3.79
C SER A 8 -18.38 -4.33 -4.54
N ASP A 9 -17.88 -3.21 -5.07
CA ASP A 9 -16.58 -3.13 -5.74
C ASP A 9 -15.48 -3.28 -4.69
N PHE A 10 -14.88 -4.45 -4.48
CA PHE A 10 -14.07 -4.64 -3.27
C PHE A 10 -12.72 -3.90 -3.27
N PHE A 11 -12.09 -3.49 -4.39
CA PHE A 11 -10.71 -2.93 -4.32
C PHE A 11 -10.40 -1.67 -5.14
N PHE A 12 -11.36 -1.10 -5.88
CA PHE A 12 -11.05 -0.19 -7.01
C PHE A 12 -10.19 1.04 -6.64
N ASN A 13 -10.39 1.63 -5.46
CA ASN A 13 -9.68 2.85 -5.03
C ASN A 13 -8.73 2.67 -3.84
N ASN A 14 -8.69 1.50 -3.21
CA ASN A 14 -7.99 1.26 -1.94
C ASN A 14 -6.92 0.17 -2.07
N CYS A 15 -6.15 0.22 -3.16
CA CYS A 15 -5.08 -0.72 -3.43
C CYS A 15 -3.84 -0.03 -3.95
N ASP A 16 -2.69 -0.66 -3.82
CA ASP A 16 -1.47 -0.22 -4.45
C ASP A 16 -1.62 -0.12 -5.97
N LEU A 17 -0.89 0.82 -6.58
CA LEU A 17 -1.00 1.06 -8.03
C LEU A 17 -0.61 -0.17 -8.85
N HIS A 18 0.36 -0.93 -8.36
CA HIS A 18 0.84 -2.19 -8.91
C HIS A 18 0.07 -3.42 -8.39
N PHE A 19 -1.05 -3.24 -7.69
CA PHE A 19 -2.02 -4.32 -7.47
C PHE A 19 -3.03 -4.33 -8.61
N LYS A 20 -3.02 -5.39 -9.43
CA LYS A 20 -3.97 -5.56 -10.52
C LYS A 20 -5.19 -6.30 -10.01
N VAL A 21 -6.32 -5.60 -9.99
CA VAL A 21 -7.63 -6.16 -9.66
C VAL A 21 -8.24 -6.75 -10.93
N ALA A 22 -8.75 -7.98 -10.85
CA ALA A 22 -9.43 -8.64 -11.95
C ALA A 22 -10.80 -7.98 -12.24
N ARG A 23 -11.39 -8.33 -13.39
CA ARG A 23 -12.68 -7.74 -13.83
C ARG A 23 -13.85 -8.14 -12.93
N ASP A 24 -13.77 -9.33 -12.32
CA ASP A 24 -14.73 -9.82 -11.33
C ASP A 24 -14.73 -8.97 -10.04
N ARG A 25 -13.62 -8.28 -9.76
CA ARG A 25 -13.32 -7.48 -8.55
C ARG A 25 -13.21 -8.30 -7.26
N TYR A 26 -13.09 -9.61 -7.39
CA TYR A 26 -12.88 -10.55 -6.29
C TYR A 26 -11.52 -11.21 -6.37
N SER A 27 -10.81 -11.07 -7.49
CA SER A 27 -9.46 -11.60 -7.65
C SER A 27 -8.44 -10.49 -7.92
N GLY A 28 -7.18 -10.75 -7.64
CA GLY A 28 -6.12 -9.82 -7.97
C GLY A 28 -4.72 -10.36 -7.71
N TYR A 29 -3.73 -9.63 -8.20
CA TYR A 29 -2.33 -10.00 -8.06
C TYR A 29 -1.40 -8.78 -8.18
N PRO A 30 -0.23 -8.78 -7.51
CA PRO A 30 0.82 -7.79 -7.74
C PRO A 30 1.38 -7.88 -9.17
N LEU A 31 1.82 -6.77 -9.75
CA LEU A 31 2.74 -6.85 -10.89
C LEU A 31 4.02 -7.58 -10.43
N THR A 32 4.55 -8.48 -11.27
CA THR A 32 5.74 -9.28 -10.95
C THR A 32 6.88 -9.08 -11.95
N ILE A 33 6.69 -8.19 -12.94
CA ILE A 33 7.72 -7.90 -13.94
C ILE A 33 8.88 -7.12 -13.32
N GLU A 34 10.10 -7.55 -13.60
CA GLU A 34 11.34 -6.85 -13.21
C GLU A 34 11.37 -6.52 -11.71
N GLY A 35 11.60 -5.24 -11.36
CA GLY A 35 11.66 -4.74 -10.00
C GLY A 35 10.36 -4.92 -9.20
N PHE A 36 9.21 -5.07 -9.85
CA PHE A 36 7.94 -5.23 -9.13
C PHE A 36 7.86 -6.54 -8.34
N ALA A 37 8.62 -7.57 -8.72
CA ALA A 37 8.67 -8.82 -7.97
C ALA A 37 9.32 -8.69 -6.58
N PHE A 38 10.03 -7.60 -6.30
CA PHE A 38 10.54 -7.29 -4.96
C PHE A 38 9.53 -6.53 -4.10
N LEU A 39 8.45 -6.00 -4.68
CA LEU A 39 7.49 -5.15 -3.99
C LEU A 39 6.35 -5.96 -3.38
N TRP A 40 6.02 -5.61 -2.14
CA TRP A 40 4.71 -5.93 -1.60
C TRP A 40 3.64 -5.04 -2.22
N SER A 41 2.44 -5.59 -2.38
CA SER A 41 1.30 -4.89 -2.97
C SER A 41 0.04 -5.18 -2.17
N GLY A 42 -0.51 -4.14 -1.54
CA GLY A 42 -1.67 -4.27 -0.66
C GLY A 42 -2.97 -3.79 -1.30
N ALA A 43 -4.08 -4.33 -0.80
CA ALA A 43 -5.42 -3.95 -1.21
C ALA A 43 -6.41 -4.12 -0.06
N ARG A 44 -7.30 -3.15 0.12
CA ARG A 44 -8.34 -3.15 1.16
C ARG A 44 -9.73 -3.12 0.53
N ALA A 45 -10.64 -3.85 1.15
CA ALA A 45 -12.06 -3.85 0.82
C ALA A 45 -12.65 -2.42 0.83
N THR A 46 -13.71 -2.18 0.06
CA THR A 46 -14.43 -0.90 0.08
C THR A 46 -15.45 -0.77 1.21
N TYR A 47 -15.78 -1.88 1.86
CA TYR A 47 -16.66 -1.91 3.02
C TYR A 47 -15.96 -2.57 4.19
N GLY A 48 -16.19 -2.01 5.37
CA GLY A 48 -15.74 -2.52 6.65
C GLY A 48 -16.92 -2.71 7.59
N VAL A 49 -16.64 -3.25 8.75
CA VAL A 49 -17.62 -3.59 9.79
C VAL A 49 -17.16 -3.12 11.15
N ARG A 50 -18.12 -2.87 12.04
CA ARG A 50 -17.86 -2.38 13.41
C ARG A 50 -18.69 -3.09 14.49
N ARG A 51 -19.42 -4.15 14.10
CA ARG A 51 -20.33 -4.93 14.95
C ARG A 51 -20.60 -6.29 14.32
N GLY A 52 -21.15 -7.21 15.12
CA GLY A 52 -21.47 -8.57 14.73
C GLY A 52 -20.26 -9.50 14.70
N ARG A 53 -20.50 -10.75 14.32
CA ARG A 53 -19.47 -11.75 14.02
C ARG A 53 -19.34 -11.89 12.52
N VAL A 54 -18.24 -11.40 11.97
CA VAL A 54 -18.09 -11.22 10.53
C VAL A 54 -16.88 -11.97 10.00
N CYS A 55 -17.02 -12.54 8.81
CA CYS A 55 -15.94 -13.24 8.15
C CYS A 55 -15.80 -12.87 6.66
N TYR A 56 -14.63 -13.21 6.12
CA TYR A 56 -14.38 -13.33 4.69
C TYR A 56 -13.27 -14.36 4.47
N GLU A 57 -13.16 -14.90 3.26
CA GLU A 57 -12.12 -15.86 2.90
C GLU A 57 -11.23 -15.30 1.79
N MET A 58 -10.04 -15.89 1.69
CA MET A 58 -9.16 -15.74 0.56
C MET A 58 -8.53 -17.08 0.22
N LYS A 59 -8.47 -17.39 -1.07
CA LYS A 59 -7.69 -18.48 -1.64
C LYS A 59 -6.45 -17.92 -2.33
N ILE A 60 -5.30 -18.56 -2.13
CA ILE A 60 -4.12 -18.34 -2.98
C ILE A 60 -4.27 -19.23 -4.20
N ASN A 61 -4.43 -18.62 -5.38
CA ASN A 61 -4.66 -19.36 -6.62
C ASN A 61 -3.35 -19.73 -7.32
N GLU A 62 -2.33 -18.89 -7.22
CA GLU A 62 -1.06 -19.10 -7.93
C GLU A 62 0.10 -18.40 -7.22
N GLU A 63 1.23 -19.08 -7.10
CA GLU A 63 2.54 -18.49 -6.83
C GLU A 63 3.21 -18.12 -8.16
N ILE A 64 3.03 -16.86 -8.57
CA ILE A 64 3.45 -16.37 -9.89
C ILE A 64 4.96 -16.52 -10.03
N SER A 65 5.40 -17.23 -11.07
CA SER A 65 6.81 -17.47 -11.34
C SER A 65 7.64 -16.18 -11.39
N VAL A 66 8.67 -16.09 -10.54
CA VAL A 66 9.62 -14.98 -10.45
C VAL A 66 11.06 -15.48 -10.55
N LYS A 67 11.31 -16.42 -11.47
CA LYS A 67 12.63 -17.05 -11.72
C LYS A 67 13.74 -16.05 -12.07
N HIS A 68 13.40 -14.83 -12.45
CA HIS A 68 14.35 -13.74 -12.70
C HIS A 68 14.90 -13.09 -11.42
N LEU A 69 14.30 -13.35 -10.26
CA LEU A 69 14.83 -12.92 -8.98
C LEU A 69 16.08 -13.73 -8.62
N PRO A 70 17.03 -13.14 -7.87
CA PRO A 70 18.18 -13.87 -7.38
C PRO A 70 17.72 -15.01 -6.44
N PRO A 71 18.38 -16.19 -6.46
CA PRO A 71 18.05 -17.30 -5.55
C PRO A 71 18.17 -16.98 -4.05
N THR A 72 18.80 -15.85 -3.73
CA THR A 72 18.97 -15.34 -2.36
C THR A 72 17.80 -14.47 -1.89
N GLU A 73 16.78 -14.26 -2.72
CA GLU A 73 15.57 -13.54 -2.32
C GLU A 73 14.77 -14.38 -1.30
N PRO A 74 14.62 -13.90 -0.05
CA PRO A 74 13.86 -14.63 0.96
C PRO A 74 12.37 -14.51 0.66
N ASP A 75 11.66 -15.63 0.87
CA ASP A 75 10.20 -15.74 0.74
C ASP A 75 9.67 -14.95 -0.48
N PRO A 76 9.99 -15.39 -1.71
CA PRO A 76 9.58 -14.68 -2.93
C PRO A 76 8.06 -14.63 -3.07
N HIS A 77 7.35 -15.57 -2.46
CA HIS A 77 5.89 -15.71 -2.51
C HIS A 77 5.33 -15.66 -1.11
N VAL A 78 4.62 -14.58 -0.78
CA VAL A 78 3.99 -14.45 0.54
C VAL A 78 2.71 -13.65 0.43
N VAL A 79 1.69 -14.10 1.13
CA VAL A 79 0.47 -13.35 1.35
C VAL A 79 0.30 -13.10 2.84
N ARG A 80 -0.15 -11.90 3.18
CA ARG A 80 -0.62 -11.51 4.51
C ARG A 80 -2.05 -11.02 4.39
N ILE A 81 -2.93 -11.51 5.25
CA ILE A 81 -4.36 -11.24 5.21
C ILE A 81 -4.88 -10.89 6.60
N GLY A 82 -5.89 -10.02 6.68
CA GLY A 82 -6.56 -9.72 7.94
C GLY A 82 -7.39 -8.44 7.89
N TRP A 83 -7.26 -7.61 8.91
CA TRP A 83 -8.15 -6.47 9.13
C TRP A 83 -7.37 -5.21 9.39
N SER A 84 -7.87 -4.06 8.91
CA SER A 84 -7.29 -2.77 9.27
C SER A 84 -8.31 -1.65 9.19
N LEU A 85 -8.02 -0.52 9.84
CA LEU A 85 -8.79 0.71 9.63
C LEU A 85 -8.63 1.26 8.21
N ASP A 86 -9.59 2.09 7.77
CA ASP A 86 -9.50 2.73 6.46
C ASP A 86 -8.37 3.78 6.35
N SER A 87 -7.91 4.31 7.50
CA SER A 87 -6.81 5.27 7.61
C SER A 87 -5.43 4.62 7.45
N CYS A 88 -5.31 3.31 7.69
CA CYS A 88 -4.06 2.59 7.55
C CYS A 88 -3.53 2.66 6.10
N SER A 89 -2.22 2.63 5.94
CA SER A 89 -1.51 2.34 4.70
C SER A 89 -1.88 0.97 4.11
N THR A 90 -1.42 0.68 2.89
CA THR A 90 -1.58 -0.64 2.26
C THR A 90 -0.61 -1.69 2.80
N GLN A 91 0.32 -1.34 3.69
CA GLN A 91 1.28 -2.28 4.29
C GLN A 91 0.67 -2.93 5.54
N LEU A 92 -0.27 -3.86 5.32
CA LEU A 92 -0.98 -4.57 6.39
C LEU A 92 -0.01 -5.08 7.48
N GLY A 93 -0.24 -4.75 8.75
CA GLY A 93 0.58 -5.20 9.88
C GLY A 93 1.76 -4.28 10.25
N GLU A 94 2.05 -3.23 9.46
CA GLU A 94 3.19 -2.32 9.68
C GLU A 94 2.82 -1.03 10.43
N GLU A 95 1.59 -0.93 10.94
CA GLU A 95 1.15 0.21 11.75
C GLU A 95 0.10 -0.22 12.78
N ALA A 96 -0.24 0.69 13.71
CA ALA A 96 -1.31 0.48 14.67
C ALA A 96 -2.66 0.25 13.97
N PHE A 97 -3.52 -0.56 14.58
CA PHE A 97 -4.83 -0.93 14.04
C PHE A 97 -4.80 -1.63 12.67
N SER A 98 -3.68 -2.29 12.36
CA SER A 98 -3.49 -3.11 11.18
C SER A 98 -3.05 -4.50 11.61
N TYR A 99 -3.92 -5.50 11.41
CA TYR A 99 -3.80 -6.84 11.98
C TYR A 99 -3.73 -7.87 10.85
N GLY A 100 -2.56 -8.44 10.60
CA GLY A 100 -2.34 -9.35 9.48
C GLY A 100 -1.71 -10.68 9.89
N TYR A 101 -2.23 -11.78 9.35
CA TYR A 101 -1.65 -13.12 9.41
C TYR A 101 -0.98 -13.46 8.07
N GLY A 102 0.30 -13.82 8.10
CA GLY A 102 1.12 -14.08 6.92
C GLY A 102 1.47 -15.56 6.70
N GLY A 103 1.70 -15.93 5.44
CA GLY A 103 2.03 -17.29 5.00
C GLY A 103 3.25 -17.93 5.66
N THR A 104 4.09 -17.13 6.32
CA THR A 104 5.26 -17.57 7.09
C THR A 104 4.95 -17.92 8.55
N ALA A 105 3.69 -18.26 8.85
CA ALA A 105 3.18 -18.59 10.19
C ALA A 105 3.41 -17.47 11.21
N LYS A 106 3.17 -16.22 10.81
CA LYS A 106 3.31 -15.06 11.70
C LYS A 106 2.09 -14.16 11.67
N LYS A 107 1.66 -13.73 12.85
CA LYS A 107 0.75 -12.59 13.01
C LYS A 107 1.58 -11.31 13.12
N SER A 108 1.03 -10.20 12.62
CA SER A 108 1.71 -8.92 12.52
C SER A 108 0.80 -7.74 12.85
N THR A 109 1.31 -6.80 13.64
CA THR A 109 0.66 -5.52 13.95
C THR A 109 1.71 -4.53 14.41
N ASN A 110 1.61 -3.26 13.99
CA ASN A 110 2.53 -2.20 14.39
C ASN A 110 4.02 -2.58 14.25
N CYS A 111 4.39 -3.18 13.11
CA CYS A 111 5.74 -3.68 12.81
C CYS A 111 6.27 -4.79 13.74
N LYS A 112 5.43 -5.37 14.60
CA LYS A 112 5.77 -6.55 15.40
C LYS A 112 5.31 -7.80 14.68
N PHE A 113 6.16 -8.80 14.59
CA PHE A 113 5.92 -10.08 13.91
C PHE A 113 6.13 -11.22 14.90
N GLU A 114 5.08 -11.97 15.19
CA GLU A 114 5.06 -13.03 16.22
C GLU A 114 4.59 -14.34 15.60
N ASN A 115 5.15 -15.47 16.03
CA ASN A 115 4.73 -16.79 15.55
C ASN A 115 3.25 -17.03 15.90
N TYR A 116 2.48 -17.49 14.92
CA TYR A 116 1.06 -17.77 15.07
C TYR A 116 0.58 -18.71 13.95
N GLY A 117 -0.29 -19.65 14.30
CA GLY A 117 -0.94 -20.54 13.33
C GLY A 117 0.06 -21.46 12.62
N GLU A 118 -0.14 -21.63 11.32
CA GLU A 118 0.60 -22.56 10.47
C GLU A 118 1.13 -21.82 9.24
N THR A 119 2.08 -22.39 8.50
CA THR A 119 2.44 -21.81 7.20
C THR A 119 1.29 -22.03 6.20
N PHE A 120 1.15 -21.15 5.21
CA PHE A 120 0.20 -21.35 4.11
C PHE A 120 0.74 -20.79 2.79
N SER A 121 0.36 -21.45 1.70
CA SER A 121 0.92 -21.24 0.36
C SER A 121 -0.15 -21.42 -0.72
N GLU A 122 0.26 -21.56 -1.98
CA GLU A 122 -0.65 -21.88 -3.09
C GLU A 122 -1.68 -22.96 -2.73
N ASN A 123 -2.93 -22.75 -3.16
CA ASN A 123 -4.12 -23.58 -2.93
C ASN A 123 -4.72 -23.56 -1.53
N ASP A 124 -4.05 -23.00 -0.52
CA ASP A 124 -4.64 -22.81 0.80
C ASP A 124 -5.73 -21.73 0.80
N VAL A 125 -6.74 -21.94 1.64
CA VAL A 125 -7.81 -21.00 1.92
C VAL A 125 -7.70 -20.52 3.37
N ILE A 126 -7.69 -19.20 3.53
CA ILE A 126 -7.66 -18.54 4.83
C ILE A 126 -8.99 -17.82 5.07
N THR A 127 -9.70 -18.23 6.12
CA THR A 127 -10.89 -17.52 6.62
C THR A 127 -10.45 -16.55 7.70
N CYS A 128 -10.80 -15.28 7.54
CA CYS A 128 -10.53 -14.22 8.52
C CYS A 128 -11.80 -13.93 9.31
N LEU A 129 -11.71 -14.01 10.64
CA LEU A 129 -12.83 -13.84 11.56
C LEU A 129 -12.62 -12.59 12.41
N VAL A 130 -13.68 -11.80 12.60
CA VAL A 130 -13.72 -10.72 13.59
C VAL A 130 -15.01 -10.81 14.41
N ASP A 131 -14.87 -10.83 15.73
CA ASP A 131 -15.98 -10.90 16.68
C ASP A 131 -16.04 -9.59 17.49
N PHE A 132 -17.12 -8.84 17.29
CA PHE A 132 -17.44 -7.62 18.05
C PHE A 132 -18.45 -7.89 19.19
N GLU A 133 -18.83 -9.13 19.45
CA GLU A 133 -19.83 -9.54 20.45
C GLU A 133 -19.17 -10.14 21.70
N CYS A 134 -17.83 -10.16 21.78
CA CYS A 134 -17.08 -10.64 22.94
C CYS A 134 -16.95 -9.56 24.03
N GLY A 135 -18.06 -9.22 24.71
CA GLY A 135 -18.05 -8.25 25.81
C GLY A 135 -17.54 -6.87 25.38
N ASP A 136 -16.55 -6.32 26.07
CA ASP A 136 -15.91 -5.04 25.74
C ASP A 136 -14.72 -5.17 24.77
N ASP A 137 -14.44 -6.39 24.30
CA ASP A 137 -13.34 -6.69 23.41
C ASP A 137 -13.80 -6.88 21.96
N VAL A 138 -12.84 -6.73 21.06
CA VAL A 138 -12.88 -7.21 19.69
C VAL A 138 -11.83 -8.29 19.56
N GLU A 139 -12.24 -9.45 19.08
CA GLU A 139 -11.38 -10.61 18.88
C GLU A 139 -11.23 -10.91 17.39
N MET A 140 -10.01 -11.22 16.97
CA MET A 140 -9.72 -11.61 15.59
C MET A 140 -8.96 -12.92 15.55
N SER A 141 -9.45 -13.86 14.75
CA SER A 141 -8.81 -15.16 14.56
C SER A 141 -8.87 -15.60 13.10
N PHE A 142 -8.13 -16.66 12.79
CA PHE A 142 -8.00 -17.17 11.44
C PHE A 142 -8.27 -18.67 11.40
N MET A 143 -8.73 -19.14 10.25
CA MET A 143 -8.83 -20.55 9.94
C MET A 143 -8.04 -20.85 8.68
N LYS A 144 -7.34 -21.97 8.64
CA LYS A 144 -6.69 -22.51 7.44
C LYS A 144 -7.44 -23.77 7.02
N ASN A 145 -7.98 -23.77 5.81
CA ASN A 145 -8.71 -24.91 5.24
C ASN A 145 -9.78 -25.47 6.20
N GLY A 146 -10.56 -24.58 6.82
CA GLY A 146 -11.59 -24.94 7.80
C GLY A 146 -11.09 -25.29 9.20
N LYS A 147 -9.77 -25.32 9.47
CA LYS A 147 -9.21 -25.55 10.81
C LYS A 147 -8.93 -24.23 11.53
N TRP A 148 -9.52 -24.04 12.71
CA TRP A 148 -9.26 -22.87 13.55
C TRP A 148 -7.83 -22.88 14.13
N LEU A 149 -7.16 -21.73 14.05
CA LEU A 149 -5.74 -21.57 14.41
C LEU A 149 -5.52 -20.93 15.79
N GLY A 150 -6.58 -20.78 16.58
CA GLY A 150 -6.54 -20.07 17.86
C GLY A 150 -6.68 -18.55 17.71
N MET A 151 -6.74 -17.87 18.86
CA MET A 151 -6.92 -16.42 18.90
C MET A 151 -5.66 -15.67 18.46
N ALA A 152 -5.78 -14.75 17.50
CA ALA A 152 -4.63 -13.97 17.00
C ALA A 152 -4.50 -12.62 17.71
N TYR A 153 -5.61 -11.88 17.82
CA TYR A 153 -5.62 -10.53 18.37
C TYR A 153 -6.83 -10.32 19.28
N ARG A 154 -6.61 -9.56 20.35
CA ARG A 154 -7.63 -9.09 21.27
C ARG A 154 -7.35 -7.63 21.59
N LEU A 155 -8.37 -6.78 21.50
CA LEU A 155 -8.27 -5.37 21.86
C LEU A 155 -9.59 -4.85 22.42
N ARG A 156 -9.53 -3.79 23.22
CA ARG A 156 -10.72 -3.09 23.71
C ARG A 156 -11.45 -2.38 22.57
N LYS A 157 -12.78 -2.44 22.54
CA LYS A 157 -13.64 -1.71 21.59
C LYS A 157 -13.39 -0.20 21.62
N GLU A 158 -13.13 0.34 22.80
CA GLU A 158 -12.81 1.75 23.02
C GLU A 158 -11.61 2.21 22.19
N ASN A 159 -10.59 1.36 22.02
CA ASN A 159 -9.40 1.68 21.23
C ASN A 159 -9.72 1.91 19.75
N LEU A 160 -10.78 1.28 19.22
CA LEU A 160 -11.22 1.52 17.84
C LEU A 160 -12.02 2.82 17.71
N GLY A 161 -12.58 3.37 18.80
CA GLY A 161 -13.35 4.60 18.78
C GLY A 161 -14.55 4.54 17.83
N GLY A 162 -15.18 3.36 17.68
CA GLY A 162 -16.29 3.14 16.76
C GLY A 162 -15.90 3.04 15.27
N GLN A 163 -14.61 3.12 14.94
CA GLN A 163 -14.13 2.96 13.57
C GLN A 163 -14.30 1.52 13.08
N ALA A 164 -14.52 1.37 11.77
CA ALA A 164 -14.73 0.08 11.14
C ALA A 164 -13.41 -0.59 10.73
N LEU A 165 -13.39 -1.92 10.85
CA LEU A 165 -12.33 -2.78 10.34
C LEU A 165 -12.70 -3.28 8.94
N PHE A 166 -11.74 -3.19 8.03
CA PHE A 166 -11.89 -3.56 6.63
C PHE A 166 -11.05 -4.79 6.32
N PRO A 167 -11.58 -5.76 5.55
CA PRO A 167 -10.77 -6.81 4.95
C PRO A 167 -9.58 -6.22 4.20
N HIS A 168 -8.39 -6.74 4.47
CA HIS A 168 -7.14 -6.22 3.94
C HIS A 168 -6.21 -7.37 3.59
N VAL A 169 -5.54 -7.24 2.45
CA VAL A 169 -4.48 -8.14 2.01
C VAL A 169 -3.21 -7.36 1.67
N LEU A 170 -2.08 -8.03 1.82
CA LEU A 170 -0.77 -7.62 1.34
C LEU A 170 -0.13 -8.84 0.69
N ALA A 171 0.08 -8.79 -0.62
CA ALA A 171 0.59 -9.91 -1.40
C ALA A 171 1.94 -9.56 -2.05
N LYS A 172 2.81 -10.57 -2.14
CA LYS A 172 4.06 -10.55 -2.88
C LYS A 172 4.06 -11.76 -3.81
N ASN A 173 4.07 -11.51 -5.11
CA ASN A 173 4.11 -12.51 -6.18
C ASN A 173 3.03 -13.61 -6.14
N CYS A 174 1.91 -13.40 -5.44
CA CYS A 174 0.81 -14.37 -5.39
C CYS A 174 -0.44 -13.81 -6.06
N ALA A 175 -1.12 -14.63 -6.86
CA ALA A 175 -2.48 -14.38 -7.30
C ALA A 175 -3.46 -14.91 -6.26
N ILE A 176 -4.46 -14.10 -5.94
CA ILE A 176 -5.41 -14.37 -4.87
C ILE A 176 -6.84 -14.12 -5.33
N GLU A 177 -7.77 -14.86 -4.73
CA GLU A 177 -9.21 -14.71 -4.90
C GLU A 177 -9.85 -14.57 -3.53
N PHE A 178 -10.83 -13.69 -3.40
CA PHE A 178 -11.58 -13.47 -2.18
C PHE A 178 -12.97 -14.07 -2.27
N ASN A 179 -13.46 -14.59 -1.16
CA ASN A 179 -14.89 -14.85 -0.95
C ASN A 179 -15.40 -13.96 0.19
N PHE A 180 -16.16 -12.93 -0.17
CA PHE A 180 -16.85 -12.07 0.77
C PHE A 180 -18.28 -12.52 1.04
N GLY A 181 -18.73 -13.65 0.47
CA GLY A 181 -20.11 -14.12 0.41
C GLY A 181 -20.75 -13.98 -0.98
N GLN A 182 -20.00 -13.62 -2.02
CA GLN A 182 -20.56 -13.55 -3.39
C GLN A 182 -20.70 -14.91 -4.08
N ARG A 183 -20.00 -15.94 -3.58
CA ARG A 183 -20.02 -17.29 -4.16
C ARG A 183 -21.26 -18.03 -3.68
N GLU A 184 -21.80 -18.90 -4.53
CA GLU A 184 -22.88 -19.82 -4.14
C GLU A 184 -22.36 -20.82 -3.08
N ASP A 185 -21.19 -21.41 -3.36
CA ASP A 185 -20.49 -22.30 -2.44
C ASP A 185 -19.34 -21.60 -1.71
N THR A 186 -19.32 -21.79 -0.40
CA THR A 186 -18.20 -21.41 0.48
C THR A 186 -17.02 -22.35 0.26
N PHE A 187 -15.78 -21.86 0.34
CA PHE A 187 -14.63 -22.75 0.26
C PHE A 187 -14.61 -23.76 1.42
N PHE A 188 -14.93 -23.28 2.62
CA PHE A 188 -15.10 -24.09 3.82
C PHE A 188 -16.34 -23.64 4.61
N PRO A 189 -16.93 -24.52 5.44
CA PRO A 189 -18.08 -24.15 6.28
C PRO A 189 -17.77 -22.94 7.17
N VAL A 190 -18.69 -21.97 7.19
CA VAL A 190 -18.59 -20.80 8.05
C VAL A 190 -18.81 -21.21 9.51
N PRO A 191 -17.98 -20.76 10.46
CA PRO A 191 -18.19 -21.06 11.88
C PRO A 191 -19.57 -20.61 12.38
N PRO A 192 -20.19 -21.35 13.33
CA PRO A 192 -21.47 -20.97 13.91
C PRO A 192 -21.50 -19.52 14.41
N GLY A 193 -22.52 -18.78 14.01
CA GLY A 193 -22.72 -17.37 14.38
C GLY A 193 -21.94 -16.35 13.55
N PHE A 194 -20.99 -16.77 12.71
CA PHE A 194 -20.31 -15.86 11.79
C PHE A 194 -21.09 -15.67 10.49
N THR A 195 -21.03 -14.46 9.95
CA THR A 195 -21.67 -14.11 8.68
C THR A 195 -20.66 -13.46 7.74
N PHE A 196 -20.73 -13.82 6.46
CA PHE A 196 -19.95 -13.17 5.42
C PHE A 196 -20.25 -11.67 5.32
N ILE A 197 -19.20 -10.84 5.19
CA ILE A 197 -19.36 -9.38 5.12
C ILE A 197 -20.34 -8.90 4.04
N GLN A 198 -20.46 -9.61 2.91
CA GLN A 198 -21.39 -9.27 1.84
C GLN A 198 -22.85 -9.62 2.13
N HIS A 199 -23.12 -10.51 3.10
CA HIS A 199 -24.48 -10.87 3.51
C HIS A 199 -25.08 -9.89 4.52
N LEU A 200 -24.25 -9.10 5.21
CA LEU A 200 -24.73 -8.06 6.13
C LEU A 200 -25.54 -7.00 5.36
N PRO A 201 -26.61 -6.41 5.93
CA PRO A 201 -27.30 -5.28 5.31
C PRO A 201 -26.34 -4.11 5.01
N LEU A 202 -26.59 -3.34 3.94
CA LEU A 202 -25.76 -2.17 3.60
C LEU A 202 -25.70 -1.12 4.73
N SER A 203 -26.75 -1.02 5.54
CA SER A 203 -26.82 -0.14 6.73
C SER A 203 -25.88 -0.56 7.87
N GLU A 204 -25.38 -1.80 7.84
CA GLU A 204 -24.42 -2.32 8.82
C GLU A 204 -22.98 -2.30 8.31
N ARG A 205 -22.79 -2.07 7.01
CA ARG A 205 -21.48 -1.91 6.39
C ARG A 205 -21.06 -0.45 6.40
N VAL A 206 -19.79 -0.20 6.71
CA VAL A 206 -19.20 1.15 6.68
C VAL A 206 -18.42 1.31 5.39
N ARG A 207 -18.76 2.33 4.61
CA ARG A 207 -18.06 2.62 3.35
C ARG A 207 -16.70 3.25 3.64
N GLY A 208 -15.64 2.69 3.03
CA GLY A 208 -14.30 3.27 3.07
C GLY A 208 -14.17 4.50 2.17
N THR A 209 -13.01 5.16 2.23
CA THR A 209 -12.74 6.39 1.48
C THR A 209 -13.00 6.23 -0.02
N ILE A 210 -13.75 7.18 -0.57
CA ILE A 210 -14.08 7.23 -1.99
C ILE A 210 -13.12 8.21 -2.67
N GLY A 211 -12.45 7.73 -3.72
CA GLY A 211 -11.58 8.59 -4.54
C GLY A 211 -12.35 9.61 -5.39
N PRO A 212 -11.64 10.53 -6.04
CA PRO A 212 -12.24 11.51 -6.96
C PRO A 212 -13.14 10.89 -8.04
N LYS A 213 -14.25 11.56 -8.38
CA LYS A 213 -15.24 11.03 -9.35
C LYS A 213 -14.72 11.11 -10.79
N ASN A 214 -13.94 12.14 -11.09
CA ASN A 214 -13.40 12.43 -12.41
C ASN A 214 -11.96 12.97 -12.30
N LYS A 215 -11.26 13.09 -13.44
CA LYS A 215 -9.87 13.56 -13.47
C LYS A 215 -9.71 15.00 -12.99
N ARG A 216 -10.70 15.87 -13.21
CA ARG A 216 -10.66 17.30 -12.83
C ARG A 216 -10.63 17.51 -11.32
N GLU A 217 -11.16 16.55 -10.56
CA GLU A 217 -11.10 16.49 -9.10
C GLU A 217 -9.81 15.85 -8.56
N CYS A 218 -8.99 15.24 -9.43
CA CYS A 218 -7.73 14.61 -9.02
C CYS A 218 -6.60 15.64 -8.95
N GLU A 219 -5.75 15.51 -7.95
CA GLU A 219 -4.56 16.35 -7.77
C GLU A 219 -3.27 15.56 -8.03
N ILE A 220 -2.31 16.19 -8.69
CA ILE A 220 -0.90 15.75 -8.76
C ILE A 220 -0.02 16.90 -8.28
N LEU A 221 0.63 16.68 -7.14
CA LEU A 221 1.58 17.63 -6.55
C LEU A 221 2.99 17.18 -6.92
N MET A 222 3.73 17.97 -7.67
CA MET A 222 5.12 17.68 -8.02
C MET A 222 6.05 18.44 -7.10
N MET A 223 6.86 17.71 -6.34
CA MET A 223 7.89 18.33 -5.51
C MET A 223 9.02 18.83 -6.40
N VAL A 224 9.49 20.05 -6.16
CA VAL A 224 10.62 20.68 -6.85
C VAL A 224 11.56 21.23 -5.79
N GLY A 225 12.84 20.87 -5.86
CA GLY A 225 13.85 21.36 -4.93
C GLY A 225 15.04 20.41 -4.83
N LEU A 226 16.17 20.93 -4.36
CA LEU A 226 17.45 20.20 -4.29
C LEU A 226 17.38 18.96 -3.38
N PRO A 227 18.30 17.99 -3.53
CA PRO A 227 18.51 16.95 -2.51
C PRO A 227 18.60 17.56 -1.10
N ALA A 228 18.17 16.84 -0.06
CA ALA A 228 18.12 17.33 1.33
C ALA A 228 17.24 18.57 1.61
N ALA A 229 16.57 19.17 0.62
CA ALA A 229 15.73 20.35 0.82
C ALA A 229 14.48 20.15 1.71
N GLY A 230 14.10 18.91 2.03
CA GLY A 230 12.92 18.59 2.87
C GLY A 230 11.64 18.19 2.10
N LYS A 231 11.77 17.83 0.82
CA LYS A 231 10.65 17.42 -0.05
C LYS A 231 9.83 16.26 0.49
N THR A 232 10.48 15.16 0.83
CA THR A 232 9.83 13.96 1.38
C THR A 232 9.10 14.29 2.69
N THR A 233 9.73 15.07 3.57
CA THR A 233 9.13 15.53 4.83
C THR A 233 7.86 16.34 4.59
N TRP A 234 7.89 17.28 3.64
CA TRP A 234 6.71 18.05 3.26
C TRP A 234 5.61 17.16 2.69
N ALA A 235 5.96 16.24 1.77
CA ALA A 235 5.00 15.33 1.14
C ALA A 235 4.27 14.46 2.17
N ILE A 236 5.00 13.88 3.14
CA ILE A 236 4.43 13.08 4.22
C ILE A 236 3.53 13.93 5.11
N LYS A 237 4.00 15.12 5.54
CA LYS A 237 3.20 16.03 6.39
C LYS A 237 1.93 16.49 5.68
N HIS A 238 2.02 16.81 4.39
CA HIS A 238 0.87 17.24 3.59
C HIS A 238 -0.15 16.12 3.43
N ALA A 239 0.29 14.89 3.17
CA ALA A 239 -0.59 13.73 3.09
C ALA A 239 -1.28 13.45 4.44
N ALA A 240 -0.54 13.52 5.55
CA ALA A 240 -1.07 13.32 6.89
C ALA A 240 -2.09 14.40 7.31
N ALA A 241 -1.86 15.66 6.91
CA ALA A 241 -2.80 16.76 7.14
C ALA A 241 -4.07 16.68 6.27
N ASN A 242 -4.07 15.87 5.21
CA ASN A 242 -5.18 15.73 4.27
C ASN A 242 -5.58 14.25 4.09
N PRO A 243 -5.99 13.54 5.17
CA PRO A 243 -6.23 12.10 5.13
C PRO A 243 -7.34 11.71 4.14
N ALA A 244 -8.37 12.54 3.99
CA ALA A 244 -9.46 12.32 3.04
C ALA A 244 -9.00 12.31 1.57
N LYS A 245 -7.89 12.98 1.24
CA LYS A 245 -7.35 13.00 -0.13
C LYS A 245 -6.64 11.69 -0.49
N LYS A 246 -6.20 10.90 0.51
CA LYS A 246 -5.42 9.66 0.31
C LYS A 246 -4.34 9.81 -0.76
N TYR A 247 -3.46 10.79 -0.57
CA TYR A 247 -2.36 11.03 -1.51
C TYR A 247 -1.47 9.79 -1.64
N ASN A 248 -1.26 9.36 -2.88
CA ASN A 248 -0.33 8.30 -3.22
C ASN A 248 1.03 8.95 -3.50
N ILE A 249 1.98 8.80 -2.57
CA ILE A 249 3.34 9.34 -2.72
C ILE A 249 4.14 8.43 -3.66
N LEU A 250 4.58 9.00 -4.77
CA LEU A 250 5.37 8.36 -5.82
C LEU A 250 6.80 8.88 -5.74
N GLY A 251 7.73 8.04 -5.34
CA GLY A 251 9.15 8.37 -5.28
C GLY A 251 9.99 7.11 -5.14
N THR A 252 11.26 7.19 -5.51
CA THR A 252 12.17 6.03 -5.45
C THR A 252 12.31 5.54 -4.00
N ASN A 253 12.42 6.45 -3.03
CA ASN A 253 12.45 6.08 -1.60
C ASN A 253 11.16 5.35 -1.15
N ALA A 254 9.99 5.83 -1.60
CA ALA A 254 8.70 5.20 -1.26
C ALA A 254 8.57 3.79 -1.87
N ILE A 255 9.21 3.52 -3.01
CA ILE A 255 9.28 2.17 -3.59
C ILE A 255 10.25 1.29 -2.82
N MET A 256 11.43 1.81 -2.47
CA MET A 256 12.40 1.10 -1.63
C MET A 256 11.80 0.71 -0.28
N ASP A 257 10.94 1.57 0.27
CA ASP A 257 10.15 1.28 1.47
C ASP A 257 9.16 0.13 1.33
N LYS A 258 8.72 -0.20 0.11
CA LYS A 258 7.84 -1.35 -0.16
C LYS A 258 8.59 -2.62 -0.57
N MET A 259 9.91 -2.56 -0.70
CA MET A 259 10.79 -3.71 -0.94
C MET A 259 11.26 -4.37 0.37
N ARG A 260 10.66 -4.03 1.51
CA ARG A 260 11.03 -4.49 2.85
C ARG A 260 10.90 -6.01 3.02
N VAL A 261 11.72 -6.56 3.90
CA VAL A 261 11.63 -7.94 4.37
C VAL A 261 11.32 -7.89 5.86
N MET A 262 10.18 -8.45 6.27
CA MET A 262 9.71 -8.42 7.67
C MET A 262 9.65 -7.01 8.29
N GLY A 263 9.15 -6.02 7.55
CA GLY A 263 9.06 -4.62 8.00
C GLY A 263 10.41 -3.87 8.07
N LEU A 264 11.53 -4.57 7.88
CA LEU A 264 12.87 -3.98 7.86
C LEU A 264 13.24 -3.54 6.43
N ARG A 265 13.80 -2.32 6.33
CA ARG A 265 14.42 -1.84 5.09
C ARG A 265 15.58 -2.76 4.72
N ARG A 266 15.70 -3.09 3.43
CA ARG A 266 16.92 -3.71 2.91
C ARG A 266 18.08 -2.76 3.23
N GLN A 267 19.07 -3.22 3.99
CA GLN A 267 20.20 -2.39 4.40
C GLN A 267 21.30 -2.37 3.33
N ARG A 268 22.17 -1.35 3.38
CA ARG A 268 23.34 -1.19 2.49
C ARG A 268 24.36 -2.33 2.52
N ASN A 269 24.32 -3.19 3.54
CA ASN A 269 25.15 -4.40 3.63
C ASN A 269 24.81 -5.44 2.55
N TYR A 270 23.84 -5.15 1.68
CA TYR A 270 23.61 -5.86 0.41
C TYR A 270 24.75 -5.55 -0.58
N ALA A 271 25.94 -6.09 -0.28
CA ALA A 271 27.20 -5.96 -1.01
C ALA A 271 26.99 -5.86 -2.54
N GLY A 272 27.25 -4.67 -3.11
CA GLY A 272 27.24 -4.41 -4.55
C GLY A 272 25.88 -4.43 -5.26
N ARG A 273 24.77 -4.73 -4.58
CA ARG A 273 23.43 -4.88 -5.20
C ARG A 273 22.46 -3.73 -4.90
N TRP A 274 22.88 -2.77 -4.07
CA TRP A 274 22.07 -1.59 -3.75
C TRP A 274 21.78 -0.72 -4.98
N ASP A 275 22.77 -0.53 -5.86
CA ASP A 275 22.61 0.26 -7.09
C ASP A 275 21.62 -0.41 -8.05
N VAL A 276 21.64 -1.74 -8.13
CA VAL A 276 20.68 -2.54 -8.90
C VAL A 276 19.26 -2.35 -8.36
N LEU A 277 19.08 -2.36 -7.03
CA LEU A 277 17.77 -2.11 -6.42
C LEU A 277 17.28 -0.67 -6.68
N ILE A 278 18.16 0.33 -6.64
CA ILE A 278 17.81 1.73 -6.99
C ILE A 278 17.37 1.82 -8.46
N GLN A 279 18.09 1.16 -9.36
CA GLN A 279 17.74 1.13 -10.78
C GLN A 279 16.38 0.49 -10.99
N GLN A 280 16.11 -0.65 -10.35
CA GLN A 280 14.82 -1.33 -10.37
C GLN A 280 13.70 -0.45 -9.78
N ALA A 281 13.94 0.19 -8.64
CA ALA A 281 12.98 1.11 -8.04
C ALA A 281 12.66 2.30 -8.96
N THR A 282 13.65 2.81 -9.69
CA THR A 282 13.48 3.88 -10.68
C THR A 282 12.64 3.42 -11.88
N GLN A 283 12.87 2.21 -12.38
CA GLN A 283 12.06 1.60 -13.45
C GLN A 283 10.61 1.40 -12.99
N CYS A 284 10.41 0.84 -11.78
CA CYS A 284 9.10 0.73 -11.15
C CYS A 284 8.41 2.09 -11.06
N LEU A 285 9.11 3.14 -10.61
CA LEU A 285 8.55 4.48 -10.50
C LEU A 285 8.04 5.02 -11.84
N ASN A 286 8.84 4.89 -12.90
CA ASN A 286 8.45 5.34 -14.23
C ASN A 286 7.17 4.63 -14.70
N ARG A 287 7.06 3.32 -14.43
CA ARG A 287 5.85 2.55 -14.76
C ARG A 287 4.66 2.95 -13.87
N LEU A 288 4.88 3.19 -12.58
CA LEU A 288 3.86 3.65 -11.65
C LEU A 288 3.30 5.01 -12.02
N ILE A 289 4.14 5.94 -12.51
CA ILE A 289 3.69 7.25 -13.03
C ILE A 289 2.71 7.07 -14.20
N GLN A 290 3.00 6.15 -15.13
CA GLN A 290 2.10 5.85 -16.26
C GLN A 290 0.78 5.22 -15.81
N ILE A 291 0.81 4.37 -14.78
CA ILE A 291 -0.40 3.77 -14.20
C ILE A 291 -1.22 4.83 -13.45
N ALA A 292 -0.55 5.68 -12.67
CA ALA A 292 -1.16 6.75 -11.88
C ALA A 292 -1.98 7.70 -12.75
N ALA A 293 -1.42 8.13 -13.88
CA ALA A 293 -2.09 9.01 -14.85
C ALA A 293 -3.43 8.47 -15.40
N ARG A 294 -3.65 7.15 -15.32
CA ARG A 294 -4.87 6.47 -15.79
C ARG A 294 -5.88 6.21 -14.67
N LYS A 295 -5.49 6.36 -13.40
CA LYS A 295 -6.35 6.11 -12.24
C LYS A 295 -6.81 7.43 -11.61
N LYS A 296 -8.08 7.49 -11.18
CA LYS A 296 -8.68 8.69 -10.57
C LYS A 296 -8.34 8.74 -9.09
N ARG A 297 -7.14 9.20 -8.75
CA ARG A 297 -6.66 9.34 -7.36
C ARG A 297 -5.77 10.57 -7.24
N ASN A 298 -5.44 10.94 -6.00
CA ASN A 298 -4.53 12.04 -5.72
C ASN A 298 -3.10 11.51 -5.54
N TYR A 299 -2.13 12.27 -6.03
CA TYR A 299 -0.73 11.85 -6.13
C TYR A 299 0.21 12.95 -5.65
N ILE A 300 1.33 12.55 -5.06
CA ILE A 300 2.48 13.43 -4.81
C ILE A 300 3.69 12.80 -5.47
N LEU A 301 4.31 13.49 -6.42
CA LEU A 301 5.55 13.05 -7.05
C LEU A 301 6.75 13.59 -6.27
N ASP A 302 7.27 12.76 -5.38
CA ASP A 302 8.41 13.06 -4.50
C ASP A 302 9.74 12.72 -5.18
N GLN A 303 10.21 13.66 -6.01
CA GLN A 303 11.53 13.66 -6.63
C GLN A 303 12.09 15.10 -6.67
N THR A 304 13.36 15.26 -7.07
CA THR A 304 14.04 16.56 -7.12
C THR A 304 13.44 17.52 -8.14
N ASN A 305 13.11 17.03 -9.34
CA ASN A 305 12.44 17.75 -10.44
C ASN A 305 12.95 19.19 -10.70
N VAL A 306 14.24 19.45 -10.53
CA VAL A 306 14.84 20.78 -10.73
C VAL A 306 14.75 21.24 -12.18
N TYR A 307 14.98 20.35 -13.15
CA TYR A 307 14.95 20.67 -14.57
C TYR A 307 13.53 20.77 -15.16
N GLY A 308 13.22 21.89 -15.81
CA GLY A 308 11.91 22.14 -16.45
C GLY A 308 11.52 21.11 -17.53
N SER A 309 12.49 20.55 -18.26
CA SER A 309 12.24 19.48 -19.24
C SER A 309 11.70 18.21 -18.57
N ALA A 310 12.28 17.83 -17.42
CA ALA A 310 11.84 16.67 -16.63
C ALA A 310 10.45 16.91 -16.01
N GLN A 311 10.19 18.12 -15.53
CA GLN A 311 8.88 18.54 -15.02
C GLN A 311 7.79 18.36 -16.08
N ARG A 312 7.96 18.94 -17.28
CA ARG A 312 7.00 18.82 -18.40
C ARG A 312 6.76 17.35 -18.79
N ARG A 313 7.83 16.56 -18.93
CA ARG A 313 7.74 15.14 -19.30
C ARG A 313 6.91 14.33 -18.30
N LYS A 314 7.09 14.56 -16.99
CA LYS A 314 6.40 13.81 -15.92
C LYS A 314 4.97 14.28 -15.70
N MET A 315 4.68 15.56 -15.94
CA MET A 315 3.34 16.12 -15.76
C MET A 315 2.43 15.92 -16.98
N ARG A 316 2.99 15.75 -18.19
CA ARG A 316 2.22 15.56 -19.44
C ARG A 316 1.17 14.43 -19.34
N PRO A 317 1.46 13.22 -18.81
CA PRO A 317 0.47 12.15 -18.71
C PRO A 317 -0.74 12.48 -17.82
N PHE A 318 -0.61 13.40 -16.88
CA PHE A 318 -1.68 13.80 -15.95
C PHE A 318 -2.63 14.85 -16.57
N GLU A 319 -2.90 14.71 -17.85
CA GLU A 319 -3.87 15.56 -18.53
C GLU A 319 -5.26 15.42 -17.91
N GLY A 320 -5.89 16.57 -17.66
CA GLY A 320 -7.17 16.69 -16.96
C GLY A 320 -7.09 16.70 -15.43
N PHE A 321 -5.91 16.49 -14.81
CA PHE A 321 -5.72 16.64 -13.37
C PHE A 321 -5.42 18.09 -12.99
N GLN A 322 -5.64 18.46 -11.73
CA GLN A 322 -5.07 19.66 -11.13
C GLN A 322 -3.57 19.42 -10.89
N ARG A 323 -2.73 20.10 -11.67
CA ARG A 323 -1.26 19.96 -11.62
C ARG A 323 -0.67 21.12 -10.84
N LYS A 324 0.01 20.84 -9.73
CA LYS A 324 0.64 21.87 -8.88
C LYS A 324 2.12 21.53 -8.69
N ALA A 325 3.00 22.54 -8.78
CA ALA A 325 4.38 22.41 -8.36
C ALA A 325 4.54 22.95 -6.93
N ILE A 326 5.20 22.17 -6.08
CA ILE A 326 5.52 22.56 -4.71
C ILE A 326 7.03 22.76 -4.65
N VAL A 327 7.45 24.02 -4.62
CA VAL A 327 8.87 24.40 -4.62
C VAL A 327 9.35 24.53 -3.19
N ILE A 328 10.40 23.79 -2.83
CA ILE A 328 11.06 23.89 -1.52
C ILE A 328 12.47 24.41 -1.74
N CYS A 329 12.73 25.59 -1.19
CA CYS A 329 14.01 26.30 -1.25
C CYS A 329 14.37 26.74 0.18
N PRO A 330 15.11 25.91 0.94
CA PRO A 330 15.68 26.34 2.22
C PRO A 330 16.82 27.33 1.99
N THR A 331 17.29 27.98 3.05
CA THR A 331 18.53 28.77 3.01
C THR A 331 19.72 27.85 2.69
N ASP A 332 20.81 28.43 2.17
CA ASP A 332 22.01 27.66 1.84
C ASP A 332 22.64 27.01 3.08
N ASP A 333 22.60 27.68 4.23
CA ASP A 333 23.13 27.15 5.48
C ASP A 333 22.28 25.96 5.98
N ASP A 334 20.95 26.08 5.98
CA ASP A 334 20.05 24.96 6.27
C ASP A 334 20.29 23.77 5.34
N LEU A 335 20.55 24.03 4.06
CA LEU A 335 20.77 22.99 3.07
C LEU A 335 22.09 22.25 3.33
N LYS A 336 23.16 22.98 3.67
CA LYS A 336 24.46 22.40 4.04
C LYS A 336 24.32 21.52 5.26
N ASP A 337 23.74 22.05 6.34
CA ASP A 337 23.54 21.32 7.59
C ASP A 337 22.72 20.03 7.40
N ARG A 338 21.64 20.11 6.61
CA ARG A 338 20.80 18.94 6.29
C ARG A 338 21.50 17.95 5.38
N THR A 339 22.39 18.41 4.50
CA THR A 339 23.16 17.52 3.62
C THR A 339 24.18 16.74 4.43
N ILE A 340 24.93 17.40 5.31
CA ILE A 340 25.89 16.76 6.22
C ILE A 340 25.17 15.71 7.07
N LYS A 341 24.10 16.11 7.76
CA LYS A 341 23.31 15.19 8.61
C LYS A 341 22.80 13.98 7.84
N ARG A 342 22.37 14.16 6.59
CA ARG A 342 21.89 13.07 5.74
C ARG A 342 23.04 12.17 5.25
N THR A 343 24.19 12.72 4.97
CA THR A 343 25.39 11.93 4.63
C THR A 343 25.83 11.10 5.84
N ASP A 344 25.79 11.66 7.05
CA ASP A 344 26.15 10.94 8.28
C ASP A 344 25.12 9.86 8.64
N GLU A 345 23.82 10.15 8.52
CA GLU A 345 22.72 9.23 8.89
C GLU A 345 22.39 8.18 7.81
N GLU A 346 22.36 8.59 6.54
CA GLU A 346 21.94 7.72 5.41
C GLU A 346 23.13 7.26 4.55
N GLY A 347 24.32 7.83 4.74
CA GLY A 347 25.50 7.58 3.91
C GLY A 347 25.35 8.04 2.45
N LYS A 348 24.33 8.85 2.14
CA LYS A 348 24.04 9.35 0.79
C LYS A 348 24.83 10.62 0.52
N ASP A 349 26.03 10.45 -0.03
CA ASP A 349 26.79 11.58 -0.55
C ASP A 349 26.35 11.90 -1.99
N VAL A 350 26.08 13.18 -2.25
CA VAL A 350 25.77 13.68 -3.60
C VAL A 350 26.88 14.68 -3.96
N PRO A 351 27.67 14.43 -5.01
CA PRO A 351 28.82 15.27 -5.32
C PRO A 351 28.44 16.74 -5.50
N ASP A 352 29.28 17.65 -4.98
CA ASP A 352 29.03 19.09 -5.01
C ASP A 352 28.78 19.64 -6.43
N HIS A 353 29.53 19.15 -7.43
CA HIS A 353 29.33 19.54 -8.83
C HIS A 353 27.92 19.22 -9.34
N ALA A 354 27.35 18.08 -8.93
CA ALA A 354 26.00 17.68 -9.31
C ALA A 354 24.95 18.55 -8.58
N VAL A 355 25.21 18.97 -7.34
CA VAL A 355 24.34 19.90 -6.61
C VAL A 355 24.36 21.28 -7.26
N LEU A 356 25.53 21.77 -7.69
CA LEU A 356 25.68 23.03 -8.41
C LEU A 356 24.95 23.00 -9.75
N GLU A 357 25.10 21.94 -10.54
CA GLU A 357 24.34 21.76 -11.79
C GLU A 357 22.82 21.75 -11.54
N MET A 358 22.36 21.10 -10.46
CA MET A 358 20.97 21.10 -10.06
C MET A 358 20.47 22.48 -9.57
N LYS A 359 21.35 23.28 -8.96
CA LYS A 359 21.06 24.67 -8.57
C LYS A 359 20.87 25.55 -9.80
N GLU A 360 21.78 25.46 -10.78
CA GLU A 360 21.67 26.18 -12.05
C GLU A 360 20.41 25.77 -12.83
N GLY A 361 20.07 24.49 -12.79
CA GLY A 361 18.88 23.95 -13.44
C GLY A 361 17.55 24.23 -12.71
N LEU A 362 17.56 24.78 -11.49
CA LEU A 362 16.36 25.01 -10.68
C LEU A 362 15.49 26.12 -11.30
N ALA A 363 14.58 25.71 -12.18
CA ALA A 363 13.59 26.61 -12.75
C ALA A 363 12.25 26.46 -12.00
N PRO A 364 11.71 27.52 -11.36
CA PRO A 364 10.33 27.53 -10.94
C PRO A 364 9.46 27.34 -12.18
N SER A 365 8.61 26.32 -12.13
CA SER A 365 7.94 25.78 -13.28
C SER A 365 7.06 26.83 -13.99
N SER A 366 7.23 27.04 -15.29
CA SER A 366 6.26 27.76 -16.15
C SER A 366 5.07 26.85 -16.47
N LEU A 367 4.38 26.34 -15.44
CA LEU A 367 3.22 25.43 -15.59
C LEU A 367 1.92 26.15 -15.97
N SER A 368 2.01 27.35 -16.56
CA SER A 368 0.89 28.11 -17.11
C SER A 368 0.59 27.66 -18.54
N HIS A 369 -0.40 26.80 -18.71
CA HIS A 369 -1.63 27.00 -19.48
C HIS A 369 -2.41 25.68 -19.57
#